data_AF-I2F4M0-F1
#
_entry.id   AF-I2F4M0-F1
#
_cell.length_a   1.000
_cell.length_b   1.000
_cell.length_c   1.000
_cell.angle_alpha   90.00
_cell.angle_beta   90.00
_cell.angle_gamma   90.00
#
_symmetry.space_group_name_H-M   'P 1'
#
loop_
_entity.id
_entity.type
_entity.pdbx_description
1 polymer ?
#
loop_
_entity_poly.entity_id
_entity_poly.type
_entity_poly.pdbx_seq_one_letter_code
_entity_poly.pdbx_strand_id
1 'polypeptide(L)'
;MLTRLKRYFSIRILGNPDIRNPREDDVELYKPCDVIVDWPREKKKPFVGLTRDTNENPHWTKYRRFLKNNGFDFEIFEYHRSDWLEAAKNFDLIIWSPNSGPAELDEIKRKIYILEKKLGKKCFPDYETLLLCDDKVMSTYFLKMNGLPVADTFISNDYHEIEQMKTKFLFPLVSKRFHGASSREVDLIKNPAQLSRFSRRAFSFYGKKCSNAYFRQKNYVYLQRLVNGDGLDVRVNVAGNVVTGYFRKPKRNDFRASGSGIVIKEDLPLEAVEIALKTYGLIGKAMLGVDMMRDREGKFWIIEISPFIGVITPIQMKVDNVPGCYFLLEDGTLEFKKDNYWPQELAMKNFLERNYLLPEAEWKSNFVLSVVSEKKLKRNFKG
;
A
#
# COMPACT_ATOMS: atom_id res chain seq x y z
N MET A 1 -16.71 -17.22 0.35
CA MET A 1 -16.63 -18.22 -0.74
C MET A 1 -17.89 -18.21 -1.61
N LEU A 2 -19.09 -18.26 -1.03
CA LEU A 2 -20.38 -18.18 -1.76
C LEU A 2 -20.55 -16.94 -2.64
N THR A 3 -20.18 -15.75 -2.17
CA THR A 3 -20.29 -14.49 -2.92
C THR A 3 -19.41 -14.44 -4.17
N ARG A 4 -18.20 -15.02 -4.10
CA ARG A 4 -17.31 -15.15 -5.26
C ARG A 4 -17.86 -16.13 -6.29
N LEU A 5 -18.41 -17.26 -5.83
CA LEU A 5 -19.05 -18.25 -6.70
C LEU A 5 -20.26 -17.64 -7.41
N LYS A 6 -21.13 -16.93 -6.68
CA LYS A 6 -22.29 -16.22 -7.22
C LYS A 6 -21.90 -15.16 -8.25
N ARG A 7 -20.87 -14.34 -7.97
CA ARG A 7 -20.36 -13.34 -8.94
C ARG A 7 -19.77 -14.00 -10.18
N TYR A 8 -18.99 -15.09 -10.00
CA TYR A 8 -18.46 -15.86 -11.12
C TYR A 8 -19.59 -16.41 -11.98
N PHE A 9 -20.59 -17.06 -11.38
CA PHE A 9 -21.75 -17.61 -12.08
C PHE A 9 -22.54 -16.50 -12.80
N SER A 10 -22.81 -15.39 -12.12
CA SER A 10 -23.50 -14.23 -12.68
C SER A 10 -22.81 -13.68 -13.93
N ILE A 11 -21.49 -13.45 -13.88
CA ILE A 11 -20.76 -12.82 -14.99
C ILE A 11 -20.45 -13.81 -16.10
N ARG A 12 -19.95 -15.01 -15.75
CA ARG A 12 -19.45 -15.99 -16.73
C ARG A 12 -20.53 -16.87 -17.32
N ILE A 13 -21.58 -17.17 -16.56
CA ILE A 13 -22.61 -18.13 -16.96
C ILE A 13 -23.89 -17.41 -17.35
N LEU A 14 -24.34 -16.44 -16.53
CA LEU A 14 -25.56 -15.67 -16.82
C LEU A 14 -25.31 -14.44 -17.72
N GLY A 15 -24.04 -14.09 -17.98
CA GLY A 15 -23.69 -12.97 -18.85
C GLY A 15 -24.01 -11.58 -18.26
N ASN A 16 -24.34 -11.50 -16.97
CA ASN A 16 -24.65 -10.22 -16.33
C ASN A 16 -23.40 -9.32 -16.38
N PRO A 17 -23.55 -8.04 -16.79
CA PRO A 17 -22.43 -7.12 -16.83
C PRO A 17 -21.84 -6.92 -15.43
N ASP A 18 -20.52 -6.71 -15.36
CA ASP A 18 -19.88 -6.27 -14.12
C ASP A 18 -20.21 -4.80 -13.88
N ILE A 19 -21.34 -4.56 -13.21
CA ILE A 19 -21.87 -3.22 -12.91
C ILE A 19 -21.09 -2.46 -11.83
N ARG A 20 -20.01 -3.06 -11.28
CA ARG A 20 -19.12 -2.44 -10.27
C ARG A 20 -19.89 -1.79 -9.11
N ASN A 21 -20.92 -2.47 -8.61
CA ASN A 21 -21.70 -1.94 -7.49
C ASN A 21 -20.81 -1.68 -6.27
N PRO A 22 -20.79 -0.44 -5.75
CA PRO A 22 -20.09 -0.11 -4.53
C PRO A 22 -20.55 -0.99 -3.36
N ARG A 23 -19.62 -1.26 -2.45
CA ARG A 23 -19.93 -1.93 -1.18
C ARG A 23 -19.93 -0.93 -0.04
N GLU A 24 -20.76 -1.19 0.95
CA GLU A 24 -20.74 -0.47 2.23
C GLU A 24 -20.41 -1.44 3.36
N ASP A 25 -19.76 -0.90 4.39
CA ASP A 25 -19.50 -1.57 5.64
C ASP A 25 -19.77 -0.65 6.83
N ASP A 26 -19.94 -1.27 8.00
CA ASP A 26 -20.13 -0.55 9.25
C ASP A 26 -18.77 -0.09 9.81
N VAL A 27 -18.45 1.16 9.50
CA VAL A 27 -17.21 1.82 9.91
C VAL A 27 -17.13 2.09 11.43
N GLU A 28 -18.26 2.03 12.14
CA GLU A 28 -18.35 2.27 13.59
C GLU A 28 -18.35 0.97 14.42
N LEU A 29 -18.42 -0.21 13.77
CA LEU A 29 -18.52 -1.51 14.43
C LEU A 29 -17.48 -1.71 15.55
N TYR A 30 -16.25 -1.22 15.32
CA TYR A 30 -15.13 -1.34 16.25
C TYR A 30 -14.86 -0.08 17.08
N LYS A 31 -15.76 0.91 17.03
CA LYS A 31 -15.66 2.20 17.73
C LYS A 31 -14.26 2.85 17.57
N PRO A 32 -13.81 3.08 16.32
CA PRO A 32 -12.52 3.74 16.08
C PRO A 32 -12.54 5.16 16.67
N CYS A 33 -11.37 5.66 17.03
CA CYS A 33 -11.18 7.06 17.38
C CYS A 33 -11.38 7.95 16.14
N ASP A 34 -11.87 9.16 16.35
CA ASP A 34 -12.00 10.14 15.28
C ASP A 34 -10.63 10.72 14.89
N VAL A 35 -10.36 10.76 13.59
CA VAL A 35 -9.22 11.49 13.04
C VAL A 35 -9.69 12.91 12.70
N ILE A 36 -9.29 13.88 13.53
CA ILE A 36 -9.65 15.29 13.37
C ILE A 36 -8.47 16.08 12.79
N VAL A 37 -8.79 16.98 11.86
CA VAL A 37 -7.88 17.97 11.29
C VAL A 37 -8.17 19.31 11.96
N ASP A 38 -7.14 19.94 12.53
CA ASP A 38 -7.25 21.32 13.00
C ASP A 38 -7.27 22.26 11.80
N TRP A 39 -8.46 22.56 11.30
CA TRP A 39 -8.67 23.35 10.09
C TRP A 39 -8.89 24.82 10.45
N PRO A 40 -8.04 25.76 9.96
CA PRO A 40 -8.17 27.18 10.27
C PRO A 40 -9.52 27.75 9.84
N ARG A 41 -10.17 28.53 10.71
CA ARG A 41 -11.56 29.01 10.51
C ARG A 41 -11.73 29.89 9.28
N GLU A 42 -10.70 30.67 8.96
CA GLU A 42 -10.63 31.58 7.83
C GLU A 42 -10.38 30.86 6.49
N LYS A 43 -9.95 29.60 6.53
CA LYS A 43 -9.61 28.85 5.33
C LYS A 43 -10.81 28.09 4.80
N LYS A 44 -11.23 28.37 3.57
CA LYS A 44 -12.29 27.61 2.90
C LYS A 44 -11.86 26.16 2.69
N LYS A 45 -12.70 25.21 3.09
CA LYS A 45 -12.53 23.78 2.79
C LYS A 45 -12.81 23.50 1.31
N PRO A 46 -12.03 22.65 0.65
CA PRO A 46 -12.31 22.21 -0.72
C PRO A 46 -13.65 21.47 -0.78
N PHE A 47 -14.42 21.70 -1.84
CA PHE A 47 -15.55 20.83 -2.17
C PHE A 47 -15.04 19.53 -2.80
N VAL A 48 -15.47 18.40 -2.26
CA VAL A 48 -14.84 17.10 -2.53
C VAL A 48 -15.68 16.21 -3.46
N GLY A 49 -15.06 15.70 -4.51
CA GLY A 49 -15.58 14.61 -5.31
C GLY A 49 -15.12 13.27 -4.75
N LEU A 50 -16.00 12.52 -4.08
CA LEU A 50 -15.70 11.23 -3.48
C LEU A 50 -16.03 10.09 -4.45
N THR A 51 -15.03 9.33 -4.87
CA THR A 51 -15.25 8.11 -5.67
C THR A 51 -15.55 6.90 -4.77
N ARG A 52 -16.25 5.92 -5.34
CA ARG A 52 -16.65 4.69 -4.63
C ARG A 52 -15.93 3.48 -5.21
N ASP A 53 -15.49 2.60 -4.32
CA ASP A 53 -14.80 1.37 -4.68
C ASP A 53 -15.68 0.13 -4.45
N THR A 54 -15.20 -1.01 -4.97
CA THR A 54 -15.94 -2.28 -4.91
C THR A 54 -15.22 -3.33 -4.05
N ASN A 55 -14.23 -2.89 -3.27
CA ASN A 55 -13.44 -3.77 -2.43
C ASN A 55 -14.32 -4.42 -1.36
N GLU A 56 -13.91 -5.61 -0.92
CA GLU A 56 -14.59 -6.30 0.17
C GLU A 56 -14.60 -5.49 1.47
N ASN A 57 -13.50 -4.78 1.74
CA ASN A 57 -13.40 -3.76 2.78
C ASN A 57 -13.20 -2.41 2.06
N PRO A 58 -14.27 -1.63 1.83
CA PRO A 58 -14.19 -0.41 1.06
C PRO A 58 -13.36 0.66 1.77
N HIS A 59 -12.60 1.42 1.00
CA HIS A 59 -11.88 2.60 1.50
C HIS A 59 -12.80 3.81 1.54
N TRP A 60 -13.69 3.94 0.54
CA TRP A 60 -14.53 5.13 0.39
C TRP A 60 -15.46 5.38 1.58
N THR A 61 -15.88 4.34 2.31
CA THR A 61 -16.70 4.49 3.52
C THR A 61 -15.94 5.15 4.68
N LYS A 62 -14.63 4.90 4.79
CA LYS A 62 -13.74 5.53 5.81
C LYS A 62 -13.45 6.97 5.41
N TYR A 63 -13.21 7.22 4.12
CA TYR A 63 -13.09 8.59 3.63
C TYR A 63 -14.38 9.39 3.84
N ARG A 64 -15.55 8.79 3.59
CA ARG A 64 -16.86 9.39 3.88
C ARG A 64 -17.00 9.75 5.37
N ARG A 65 -16.65 8.82 6.27
CA ARG A 65 -16.66 9.05 7.72
C ARG A 65 -15.77 10.22 8.10
N PHE A 66 -14.52 10.21 7.63
CA PHE A 66 -13.56 11.30 7.86
C PHE A 66 -14.09 12.66 7.40
N LEU A 67 -14.63 12.74 6.17
CA LEU A 67 -15.16 14.00 5.61
C LEU A 67 -16.32 14.53 6.46
N LYS A 68 -17.22 13.66 6.90
CA LYS A 68 -18.34 14.03 7.79
C LYS A 68 -17.85 14.54 9.15
N ASN A 69 -16.95 13.80 9.80
CA ASN A 69 -16.47 14.15 11.14
C ASN A 69 -15.65 15.44 11.14
N ASN A 70 -15.07 15.81 10.00
CA ASN A 70 -14.32 17.05 9.83
C ASN A 70 -15.13 18.16 9.13
N GLY A 71 -16.41 17.94 8.78
CA GLY A 71 -17.27 18.93 8.14
C GLY A 71 -16.75 19.43 6.79
N PHE A 72 -16.36 18.52 5.89
CA PHE A 72 -16.11 18.81 4.47
C PHE A 72 -17.37 18.49 3.66
N ASP A 73 -17.76 19.41 2.78
CA ASP A 73 -18.83 19.15 1.80
C ASP A 73 -18.31 18.24 0.69
N PHE A 74 -19.11 17.25 0.30
CA PHE A 74 -18.74 16.30 -0.74
C PHE A 74 -19.95 15.76 -1.50
N GLU A 75 -19.73 15.38 -2.75
CA GLU A 75 -20.65 14.57 -3.54
C GLU A 75 -19.95 13.34 -4.11
N ILE A 76 -20.74 12.38 -4.57
CA ILE A 76 -20.19 11.20 -5.24
C ILE A 76 -19.73 11.58 -6.65
N PHE A 77 -18.47 11.30 -6.95
CA PHE A 77 -17.89 11.52 -8.27
C PHE A 77 -17.89 10.24 -9.11
N GLU A 78 -18.77 10.17 -10.09
CA GLU A 78 -18.95 9.03 -11.00
C GLU A 78 -17.95 9.06 -12.17
N TYR A 79 -16.71 8.71 -11.87
CA TYR A 79 -15.62 8.81 -12.85
C TYR A 79 -15.77 7.89 -14.05
N HIS A 80 -16.58 6.83 -14.01
CA HIS A 80 -16.74 5.91 -15.16
C HIS A 80 -17.62 6.47 -16.29
N ARG A 81 -18.38 7.54 -16.05
CA ARG A 81 -19.29 8.11 -17.05
C ARG A 81 -18.54 8.85 -18.16
N SER A 82 -19.19 9.03 -19.31
CA SER A 82 -18.63 9.79 -20.44
C SER A 82 -18.41 11.27 -20.13
N ASP A 83 -19.19 11.83 -19.21
CA ASP A 83 -19.16 13.22 -18.75
C ASP A 83 -18.22 13.47 -17.56
N TRP A 84 -17.42 12.47 -17.16
CA TRP A 84 -16.55 12.55 -15.96
C TRP A 84 -15.64 13.78 -15.94
N LEU A 85 -15.14 14.21 -17.10
CA LEU A 85 -14.22 15.34 -17.22
C LEU A 85 -14.93 16.67 -16.94
N GLU A 86 -16.17 16.81 -17.40
CA GLU A 86 -17.00 17.98 -17.14
C GLU A 86 -17.44 18.01 -15.68
N ALA A 87 -17.91 16.88 -15.16
CA ALA A 87 -18.27 16.75 -13.75
C ALA A 87 -17.10 17.06 -12.80
N ALA A 88 -15.86 16.68 -13.16
CA ALA A 88 -14.67 16.96 -12.36
C ALA A 88 -14.40 18.47 -12.16
N LYS A 89 -14.93 19.34 -13.03
CA LYS A 89 -14.77 20.80 -12.91
C LYS A 89 -15.42 21.35 -11.64
N ASN A 90 -16.48 20.71 -11.15
CA ASN A 90 -17.24 21.14 -9.98
C ASN A 90 -16.49 20.92 -8.65
N PHE A 91 -15.48 20.05 -8.61
CA PHE A 91 -14.80 19.67 -7.37
C PHE A 91 -13.43 20.33 -7.23
N ASP A 92 -13.07 20.80 -6.04
CA ASP A 92 -11.73 21.33 -5.75
C ASP A 92 -10.71 20.21 -5.50
N LEU A 93 -11.18 19.11 -4.91
CA LEU A 93 -10.41 17.91 -4.58
C LEU A 93 -11.18 16.68 -5.02
N ILE A 94 -10.50 15.71 -5.65
CA ILE A 94 -11.10 14.41 -5.95
C ILE A 94 -10.40 13.33 -5.13
N ILE A 95 -11.18 12.60 -4.34
CA ILE A 95 -10.74 11.48 -3.50
C ILE A 95 -11.05 10.18 -4.22
N TRP A 96 -9.99 9.51 -4.64
CA TRP A 96 -10.00 8.25 -5.34
C TRP A 96 -9.89 7.07 -4.36
N SER A 97 -10.68 6.04 -4.63
CA SER A 97 -10.65 4.78 -3.89
C SER A 97 -10.21 3.66 -4.85
N PRO A 98 -8.92 3.60 -5.23
CA PRO A 98 -8.48 2.66 -6.26
C PRO A 98 -8.64 1.19 -5.80
N ASN A 99 -9.25 0.36 -6.64
CA ASN A 99 -9.24 -1.10 -6.45
C ASN A 99 -7.92 -1.70 -6.97
N SER A 100 -7.54 -2.90 -6.50
CA SER A 100 -6.31 -3.63 -6.90
C SER A 100 -6.36 -4.28 -8.30
N GLY A 101 -7.12 -3.69 -9.23
CA GLY A 101 -7.32 -4.22 -10.59
C GLY A 101 -6.50 -3.46 -11.63
N PRO A 102 -5.74 -4.13 -12.51
CA PRO A 102 -4.89 -3.45 -13.50
C PRO A 102 -5.66 -2.57 -14.48
N ALA A 103 -6.88 -2.97 -14.90
CA ALA A 103 -7.69 -2.19 -15.83
C ALA A 103 -8.21 -0.88 -15.22
N GLU A 104 -8.65 -0.94 -13.97
CA GLU A 104 -9.18 0.22 -13.27
C GLU A 104 -8.06 1.14 -12.78
N LEU A 105 -6.95 0.58 -12.30
CA LEU A 105 -5.76 1.38 -11.96
C LEU A 105 -5.21 2.11 -13.19
N ASP A 106 -5.23 1.49 -14.38
CA ASP A 106 -4.84 2.16 -15.62
C ASP A 106 -5.79 3.32 -15.98
N GLU A 107 -7.11 3.11 -15.87
CA GLU A 107 -8.11 4.17 -16.06
C GLU A 107 -7.89 5.34 -15.09
N ILE A 108 -7.76 5.04 -13.80
CA ILE A 108 -7.56 6.03 -12.74
C ILE A 108 -6.23 6.77 -12.97
N LYS A 109 -5.12 6.08 -13.27
CA LYS A 109 -3.82 6.71 -13.55
C LYS A 109 -3.92 7.74 -14.68
N ARG A 110 -4.60 7.40 -15.78
CA ARG A 110 -4.82 8.33 -16.91
C ARG A 110 -5.67 9.53 -16.51
N LYS A 111 -6.73 9.32 -15.74
CA LYS A 111 -7.64 10.40 -15.30
C LYS A 111 -6.97 11.33 -14.29
N ILE A 112 -6.29 10.80 -13.29
CA ILE A 112 -5.53 11.61 -12.33
C ILE A 112 -4.41 12.39 -13.04
N TYR A 113 -3.72 11.78 -14.01
CA TYR A 113 -2.74 12.52 -14.82
C TYR A 113 -3.36 13.75 -15.50
N ILE A 114 -4.53 13.60 -16.13
CA ILE A 114 -5.25 14.72 -16.75
C ILE A 114 -5.61 15.77 -15.69
N LEU A 115 -6.23 15.35 -14.59
CA LEU A 115 -6.69 16.26 -13.54
C LEU A 115 -5.54 17.05 -12.92
N GLU A 116 -4.46 16.40 -12.52
CA GLU A 116 -3.34 17.06 -11.85
C GLU A 116 -2.43 17.79 -12.85
N LYS A 117 -2.01 17.13 -13.92
CA LYS A 117 -0.96 17.66 -14.81
C LYS A 117 -1.49 18.55 -15.92
N LYS A 118 -2.81 18.51 -16.21
CA LYS A 118 -3.41 19.35 -17.26
C LYS A 118 -4.44 20.34 -16.72
N LEU A 119 -5.15 20.01 -15.65
CA LEU A 119 -6.20 20.87 -15.09
C LEU A 119 -5.85 21.50 -13.73
N GLY A 120 -4.70 21.17 -13.15
CA GLY A 120 -4.26 21.73 -11.86
C GLY A 120 -5.13 21.36 -10.66
N LYS A 121 -5.97 20.32 -10.79
CA LYS A 121 -6.83 19.80 -9.71
C LYS A 121 -5.98 19.00 -8.73
N LYS A 122 -6.35 18.97 -7.45
CA LYS A 122 -5.74 18.09 -6.45
C LYS A 122 -6.45 16.73 -6.45
N CYS A 123 -5.68 15.66 -6.37
CA CYS A 123 -6.21 14.30 -6.25
C CYS A 123 -5.59 13.57 -5.05
N PHE A 124 -6.38 12.72 -4.40
CA PHE A 124 -5.88 11.76 -3.42
C PHE A 124 -6.22 10.34 -3.87
N PRO A 125 -5.25 9.41 -4.01
CA PRO A 125 -3.82 9.69 -4.10
C PRO A 125 -3.47 10.65 -5.24
N ASP A 126 -2.31 11.29 -5.11
CA ASP A 126 -1.69 11.98 -6.23
C ASP A 126 -1.10 10.99 -7.25
N TYR A 127 -0.78 11.48 -8.44
CA TYR A 127 -0.30 10.68 -9.56
C TYR A 127 0.97 9.89 -9.23
N GLU A 128 1.92 10.48 -8.52
CA GLU A 128 3.17 9.79 -8.17
C GLU A 128 2.92 8.66 -7.16
N THR A 129 2.01 8.86 -6.20
CA THR A 129 1.58 7.81 -5.28
C THR A 129 0.91 6.67 -6.06
N LEU A 130 0.12 6.97 -7.09
CA LEU A 130 -0.44 5.96 -7.98
C LEU A 130 0.60 5.18 -8.76
N LEU A 131 1.74 5.76 -9.12
CA LEU A 131 2.83 5.02 -9.78
C LEU A 131 3.39 3.91 -8.89
N LEU A 132 3.34 4.09 -7.56
CA LEU A 132 3.75 3.07 -6.59
C LEU A 132 2.63 2.06 -6.30
N CYS A 133 1.38 2.36 -6.65
CA CYS A 133 0.24 1.49 -6.38
C CYS A 133 0.32 0.20 -7.21
N ASP A 134 0.44 -0.92 -6.51
CA ASP A 134 0.44 -2.26 -7.09
C ASP A 134 1.56 -2.44 -8.14
N ASP A 135 2.69 -1.72 -7.99
CA ASP A 135 3.87 -1.83 -8.87
C ASP A 135 5.14 -2.10 -8.05
N LYS A 136 5.48 -3.38 -7.93
CA LYS A 136 6.67 -3.83 -7.19
C LYS A 136 7.98 -3.47 -7.89
N VAL A 137 7.98 -3.26 -9.21
CA VAL A 137 9.17 -2.89 -9.98
C VAL A 137 9.52 -1.44 -9.67
N MET A 138 8.56 -0.52 -9.86
CA MET A 138 8.71 0.90 -9.55
C MET A 138 9.09 1.10 -8.09
N SER A 139 8.38 0.43 -7.18
CA SER A 139 8.68 0.47 -5.73
C SER A 139 10.11 0.02 -5.42
N THR A 140 10.61 -1.04 -6.06
CA THR A 140 11.98 -1.53 -5.83
C THR A 140 13.03 -0.54 -6.31
N TYR A 141 12.81 0.13 -7.45
CA TYR A 141 13.73 1.17 -7.91
C TYR A 141 13.78 2.35 -6.93
N PHE A 142 12.63 2.81 -6.43
CA PHE A 142 12.59 3.88 -5.42
C PHE A 142 13.35 3.50 -4.14
N LEU A 143 13.18 2.26 -3.68
CA LEU A 143 13.92 1.77 -2.52
C LEU A 143 15.44 1.78 -2.75
N LYS A 144 15.88 1.27 -3.91
CA LYS A 144 17.32 1.21 -4.27
C LYS A 144 17.94 2.59 -4.45
N MET A 145 17.26 3.50 -5.14
CA MET A 145 17.73 4.87 -5.37
C MET A 145 17.98 5.63 -4.06
N ASN A 146 17.24 5.29 -3.00
CA ASN A 146 17.37 5.90 -1.68
C ASN A 146 18.28 5.11 -0.72
N GLY A 147 18.98 4.07 -1.19
CA GLY A 147 19.90 3.27 -0.36
C GLY A 147 19.20 2.53 0.80
N LEU A 148 17.91 2.22 0.65
CA LEU A 148 17.14 1.49 1.66
C LEU A 148 17.48 -0.01 1.64
N PRO A 149 17.36 -0.73 2.79
CA PRO A 149 17.74 -2.13 2.91
C PRO A 149 16.71 -3.06 2.26
N VAL A 150 16.55 -2.97 0.93
CA VAL A 150 15.68 -3.86 0.16
C VAL A 150 16.34 -5.21 -0.05
N ALA A 151 15.57 -6.30 0.04
CA ALA A 151 16.06 -7.63 -0.30
C ALA A 151 16.61 -7.64 -1.73
N ASP A 152 17.79 -8.23 -1.93
CA ASP A 152 18.50 -8.19 -3.21
C ASP A 152 17.59 -8.63 -4.35
N THR A 153 17.37 -7.74 -5.31
CA THR A 153 16.39 -7.95 -6.36
C THR A 153 17.02 -7.67 -7.72
N PHE A 154 16.99 -8.65 -8.60
CA PHE A 154 17.34 -8.52 -10.01
C PHE A 154 16.07 -8.32 -10.83
N ILE A 155 16.02 -7.26 -11.62
CA ILE A 155 14.91 -6.93 -12.52
C ILE A 155 15.52 -6.74 -13.90
N SER A 156 15.01 -7.46 -14.89
CA SER A 156 15.47 -7.33 -16.26
C SER A 156 14.34 -7.52 -17.26
N ASN A 157 14.40 -6.71 -18.31
CA ASN A 157 13.59 -6.79 -19.52
C ASN A 157 14.37 -7.41 -20.69
N ASP A 158 15.59 -7.90 -20.45
CA ASP A 158 16.46 -8.53 -21.45
C ASP A 158 16.56 -10.03 -21.20
N TYR A 159 16.03 -10.83 -22.13
CA TYR A 159 16.08 -12.28 -22.06
C TYR A 159 17.52 -12.84 -22.04
N HIS A 160 18.43 -12.24 -22.83
CA HIS A 160 19.80 -12.72 -22.96
C HIS A 160 20.61 -12.41 -21.71
N GLU A 161 20.43 -11.25 -21.11
CA GLU A 161 21.03 -10.92 -19.80
C GLU A 161 20.64 -11.97 -18.75
N ILE A 162 19.36 -12.34 -18.68
CA ILE A 162 18.86 -13.35 -17.73
C ILE A 162 19.56 -14.69 -17.93
N GLU A 163 19.70 -15.13 -19.18
CA GLU A 163 20.36 -16.40 -19.52
C GLU A 163 21.86 -16.39 -19.22
N GLN A 164 22.53 -15.25 -19.37
CA GLN A 164 23.94 -15.07 -19.00
C GLN A 164 24.16 -15.03 -17.49
N MET A 165 23.23 -14.42 -16.75
CA MET A 165 23.32 -14.24 -15.31
C MET A 165 22.85 -15.45 -14.50
N LYS A 166 22.09 -16.37 -15.11
CA LYS A 166 21.38 -17.45 -14.39
C LYS A 166 22.28 -18.33 -13.50
N THR A 167 23.54 -18.53 -13.87
CA THR A 167 24.50 -19.35 -13.10
C THR A 167 25.16 -18.60 -11.95
N LYS A 168 25.06 -17.26 -11.92
CA LYS A 168 25.63 -16.39 -10.89
C LYS A 168 24.68 -16.17 -9.71
N PHE A 169 23.39 -16.50 -9.84
CA PHE A 169 22.42 -16.33 -8.77
C PHE A 169 22.54 -17.40 -7.69
N LEU A 170 22.28 -17.00 -6.45
CA LEU A 170 22.06 -17.91 -5.34
C LEU A 170 20.58 -18.32 -5.29
N PHE A 171 20.32 -19.61 -5.47
CA PHE A 171 18.97 -20.17 -5.45
C PHE A 171 18.60 -20.71 -4.06
N PRO A 172 17.29 -20.72 -3.70
CA PRO A 172 16.14 -20.34 -4.52
C PRO A 172 15.90 -18.82 -4.60
N LEU A 173 15.27 -18.37 -5.70
CA LEU A 173 14.84 -16.99 -5.94
C LEU A 173 13.31 -16.89 -5.87
N VAL A 174 12.82 -15.79 -5.35
CA VAL A 174 11.41 -15.43 -5.34
C VAL A 174 11.11 -14.58 -6.56
N SER A 175 10.41 -15.16 -7.55
CA SER A 175 9.87 -14.37 -8.65
C SER A 175 8.53 -13.76 -8.27
N LYS A 176 8.37 -12.46 -8.51
CA LYS A 176 7.12 -11.74 -8.28
C LYS A 176 6.65 -11.12 -9.58
N ARG A 177 5.35 -11.15 -9.84
CA ARG A 177 4.77 -10.28 -10.86
C ARG A 177 4.81 -8.83 -10.34
N PHE A 178 5.05 -7.83 -11.21
CA PHE A 178 5.07 -6.43 -10.76
C PHE A 178 3.71 -5.99 -10.20
N HIS A 179 2.61 -6.44 -10.85
CA HIS A 179 1.23 -6.16 -10.44
C HIS A 179 0.62 -7.27 -9.60
N GLY A 180 -0.08 -6.91 -8.54
CA GLY A 180 -1.04 -7.76 -7.84
C GLY A 180 -0.76 -7.97 -6.35
N ALA A 181 -1.80 -8.39 -5.65
CA ALA A 181 -1.83 -8.57 -4.20
C ALA A 181 -2.04 -10.03 -3.76
N SER A 182 -1.75 -10.28 -2.48
CA SER A 182 -2.01 -11.55 -1.76
C SER A 182 -1.20 -12.75 -2.26
N SER A 183 0.04 -12.53 -2.70
CA SER A 183 1.00 -13.58 -3.09
C SER A 183 0.55 -14.54 -4.21
N ARG A 184 -0.54 -14.21 -4.94
CA ARG A 184 -1.12 -15.05 -6.00
C ARG A 184 -0.16 -15.34 -7.15
N GLU A 185 0.77 -14.42 -7.41
CA GLU A 185 1.72 -14.47 -8.52
C GLU A 185 3.17 -14.38 -8.01
N VAL A 186 3.45 -15.17 -6.97
CA VAL A 186 4.78 -15.33 -6.38
C VAL A 186 5.23 -16.78 -6.59
N ASP A 187 6.28 -16.97 -7.38
CA ASP A 187 6.84 -18.27 -7.75
C ASP A 187 8.22 -18.45 -7.09
N LEU A 188 8.49 -19.64 -6.55
CA LEU A 188 9.82 -19.99 -6.05
C LEU A 188 10.60 -20.70 -7.16
N ILE A 189 11.64 -20.04 -7.68
CA ILE A 189 12.55 -20.59 -8.69
C ILE A 189 13.72 -21.25 -7.96
N LYS A 190 13.86 -22.57 -8.09
CA LYS A 190 14.79 -23.36 -7.27
C LYS A 190 16.16 -23.57 -7.89
N ASN A 191 16.32 -23.35 -9.20
CA ASN A 191 17.58 -23.60 -9.90
C ASN A 191 17.61 -22.88 -11.28
N PRO A 192 18.78 -22.82 -11.95
CA PRO A 192 18.92 -22.17 -13.25
C PRO A 192 18.02 -22.73 -14.35
N ALA A 193 17.78 -24.05 -14.38
CA ALA A 193 16.91 -24.67 -15.40
C ALA A 193 15.45 -24.23 -15.24
N GLN A 194 14.97 -24.09 -14.00
CA GLN A 194 13.66 -23.52 -13.72
C GLN A 194 13.59 -22.05 -14.12
N LEU A 195 14.66 -21.28 -13.89
CA LEU A 195 14.73 -19.88 -14.33
C LEU A 195 14.61 -19.78 -15.84
N SER A 196 15.38 -20.53 -16.62
CA SER A 196 15.29 -20.51 -18.10
C SER A 196 13.90 -20.90 -18.61
N ARG A 197 13.22 -21.87 -17.97
CA ARG A 197 11.84 -22.22 -18.32
C ARG A 197 10.85 -21.11 -17.96
N PHE A 198 11.05 -20.46 -16.83
CA PHE A 198 10.24 -19.31 -16.42
C PHE A 198 10.41 -18.14 -17.40
N SER A 199 11.66 -17.76 -17.70
CA SER A 199 12.02 -16.67 -18.61
C SER A 199 11.45 -16.91 -20.01
N ARG A 200 11.61 -18.12 -20.60
CA ARG A 200 11.01 -18.43 -21.91
C ARG A 200 9.50 -18.22 -21.95
N ARG A 201 8.79 -18.52 -20.85
CA ARG A 201 7.34 -18.26 -20.78
C ARG A 201 7.04 -16.77 -20.67
N ALA A 202 7.77 -16.05 -19.82
CA ALA A 202 7.60 -14.61 -19.64
C ALA A 202 7.91 -13.82 -20.93
N PHE A 203 8.90 -14.26 -21.71
CA PHE A 203 9.30 -13.64 -22.98
C PHE A 203 8.64 -14.26 -24.22
N SER A 204 7.72 -15.21 -24.04
CA SER A 204 6.93 -15.75 -25.15
C SER A 204 5.96 -14.69 -25.69
N PHE A 205 5.48 -14.90 -26.91
CA PHE A 205 4.51 -14.01 -27.57
C PHE A 205 3.32 -13.62 -26.68
N TYR A 206 2.80 -14.57 -25.89
CA TYR A 206 1.67 -14.36 -24.98
C TYR A 206 2.08 -13.98 -23.55
N GLY A 207 3.34 -14.16 -23.14
CA GLY A 207 3.78 -14.04 -21.75
C GLY A 207 3.26 -15.16 -20.83
N LYS A 208 3.76 -15.21 -19.59
CA LYS A 208 3.36 -16.19 -18.58
C LYS A 208 1.93 -15.93 -18.11
N LYS A 209 1.10 -16.99 -18.07
CA LYS A 209 -0.28 -16.94 -17.58
C LYS A 209 -0.30 -16.57 -16.09
N CYS A 210 -1.25 -15.72 -15.72
CA CYS A 210 -1.50 -15.27 -14.35
C CYS A 210 -3.00 -15.38 -14.02
N SER A 211 -3.36 -15.15 -12.76
CA SER A 211 -4.74 -15.18 -12.24
C SER A 211 -5.66 -14.18 -12.93
N ASN A 212 -5.12 -13.04 -13.39
CA ASN A 212 -5.85 -12.06 -14.18
C ASN A 212 -5.37 -12.11 -15.64
N ALA A 213 -6.29 -12.44 -16.56
CA ALA A 213 -5.99 -12.54 -17.99
C ALA A 213 -5.75 -11.18 -18.66
N TYR A 214 -6.29 -10.09 -18.09
CA TYR A 214 -6.11 -8.72 -18.60
C TYR A 214 -4.63 -8.34 -18.71
N PHE A 215 -3.80 -8.88 -17.81
CA PHE A 215 -2.41 -8.49 -17.73
C PHE A 215 -1.58 -9.73 -17.35
N ARG A 216 -0.77 -10.22 -18.28
CA ARG A 216 0.13 -11.37 -18.09
C ARG A 216 1.53 -10.89 -17.71
N GLN A 217 2.35 -11.75 -17.12
CA GLN A 217 3.76 -11.42 -16.94
C GLN A 217 4.48 -11.59 -18.29
N LYS A 218 4.74 -10.47 -18.96
CA LYS A 218 5.28 -10.43 -20.32
C LYS A 218 6.51 -9.53 -20.40
N ASN A 219 7.59 -10.04 -20.99
CA ASN A 219 8.83 -9.32 -21.31
C ASN A 219 9.57 -8.73 -20.10
N TYR A 220 9.49 -9.39 -18.94
CA TYR A 220 10.33 -9.08 -17.79
C TYR A 220 10.45 -10.27 -16.83
N VAL A 221 11.52 -10.26 -16.03
CA VAL A 221 11.60 -10.99 -14.77
C VAL A 221 11.85 -10.03 -13.62
N TYR A 222 11.30 -10.39 -12.47
CA TYR A 222 11.64 -9.81 -11.17
C TYR A 222 12.03 -10.99 -10.30
N LEU A 223 13.28 -11.02 -9.84
CA LEU A 223 13.88 -12.10 -9.08
C LEU A 223 14.47 -11.53 -7.80
N GLN A 224 13.81 -11.77 -6.68
CA GLN A 224 14.26 -11.33 -5.36
C GLN A 224 14.89 -12.49 -4.60
N ARG A 225 15.97 -12.24 -3.85
CA ARG A 225 16.57 -13.19 -2.92
C ARG A 225 15.51 -13.66 -1.92
N LEU A 226 15.44 -14.97 -1.69
CA LEU A 226 14.65 -15.50 -0.57
C LEU A 226 15.34 -15.12 0.74
N VAL A 227 14.69 -14.29 1.56
CA VAL A 227 15.18 -13.94 2.90
C VAL A 227 14.92 -15.12 3.82
N ASN A 228 15.98 -15.81 4.24
CA ASN A 228 15.92 -16.93 5.16
C ASN A 228 16.06 -16.41 6.59
N GLY A 229 15.04 -16.59 7.43
CA GLY A 229 15.04 -16.24 8.85
C GLY A 229 13.88 -16.90 9.58
N ASP A 230 13.12 -16.15 10.38
CA ASP A 230 11.96 -16.65 11.15
C ASP A 230 10.72 -16.95 10.29
N GLY A 231 10.74 -16.55 9.02
CA GLY A 231 9.64 -16.76 8.07
C GLY A 231 8.43 -15.87 8.33
N LEU A 232 8.55 -14.88 9.22
CA LEU A 232 7.53 -13.88 9.48
C LEU A 232 7.71 -12.69 8.53
N ASP A 233 6.58 -12.14 8.12
CA ASP A 233 6.50 -10.92 7.34
C ASP A 233 5.99 -9.82 8.26
N VAL A 234 6.87 -8.88 8.58
CA VAL A 234 6.58 -7.73 9.46
C VAL A 234 6.05 -6.61 8.60
N ARG A 235 4.76 -6.28 8.77
CA ARG A 235 4.15 -5.08 8.20
C ARG A 235 4.26 -3.96 9.23
N VAL A 236 4.93 -2.87 8.88
CA VAL A 236 4.85 -1.60 9.62
C VAL A 236 4.15 -0.58 8.74
N ASN A 237 3.11 0.07 9.27
CA ASN A 237 2.39 1.14 8.60
C ASN A 237 2.73 2.46 9.28
N VAL A 238 3.13 3.44 8.47
CA VAL A 238 3.38 4.81 8.92
C VAL A 238 2.39 5.74 8.24
N ALA A 239 1.74 6.58 9.02
CA ALA A 239 0.89 7.66 8.54
C ALA A 239 1.17 8.90 9.39
N GLY A 240 2.02 9.81 8.88
CA GLY A 240 2.45 10.99 9.63
C GLY A 240 3.28 10.54 10.83
N ASN A 241 2.85 10.91 12.03
CA ASN A 241 3.47 10.47 13.29
C ASN A 241 2.86 9.20 13.88
N VAL A 242 1.84 8.60 13.24
CA VAL A 242 1.22 7.38 13.76
C VAL A 242 1.88 6.15 13.15
N VAL A 243 2.34 5.24 14.00
CA VAL A 243 2.93 3.96 13.63
C VAL A 243 2.04 2.82 14.13
N THR A 244 1.68 1.93 13.21
CA THR A 244 1.01 0.66 13.52
C THR A 244 1.67 -0.48 12.77
N GLY A 245 1.24 -1.72 13.00
CA GLY A 245 1.76 -2.84 12.23
C GLY A 245 1.39 -4.19 12.83
N TYR A 246 1.77 -5.25 12.14
CA TYR A 246 1.48 -6.61 12.55
C TYR A 246 2.44 -7.58 11.85
N PHE A 247 2.49 -8.80 12.35
CA PHE A 247 3.18 -9.89 11.68
C PHE A 247 2.19 -10.71 10.86
N ARG A 248 2.65 -11.24 9.73
CA ARG A 248 1.95 -12.24 8.95
C ARG A 248 2.75 -13.53 8.97
N LYS A 249 2.05 -14.64 9.18
CA LYS A 249 2.64 -15.97 9.20
C LYS A 249 2.22 -16.76 7.95
N PRO A 250 3.13 -17.52 7.31
CA PRO A 250 2.73 -18.43 6.25
C PRO A 250 1.85 -19.57 6.76
N LYS A 251 1.07 -20.18 5.86
CA LYS A 251 0.38 -21.45 6.15
C LYS A 251 1.39 -22.60 6.21
N ARG A 252 1.01 -23.72 6.83
CA ARG A 252 1.84 -24.93 6.88
C ARG A 252 2.27 -25.32 5.46
N ASN A 253 3.58 -25.52 5.26
CA ASN A 253 4.21 -25.88 3.99
C ASN A 253 4.10 -24.80 2.87
N ASP A 254 3.86 -23.52 3.21
CA ASP A 254 3.99 -22.38 2.28
C ASP A 254 5.12 -21.46 2.76
N PHE A 255 5.82 -20.78 1.85
CA PHE A 255 6.83 -19.77 2.19
C PHE A 255 6.25 -18.35 2.18
N ARG A 256 5.02 -18.18 1.69
CA ARG A 256 4.38 -16.87 1.50
C ARG A 256 3.51 -16.55 2.71
N ALA A 257 3.83 -15.47 3.40
CA ALA A 257 3.07 -14.98 4.55
C ALA A 257 1.89 -14.10 4.14
N SER A 258 2.10 -13.19 3.18
CA SER A 258 1.03 -12.33 2.65
C SER A 258 -0.08 -13.16 1.99
N GLY A 259 -1.34 -12.89 2.34
CA GLY A 259 -2.51 -13.64 1.85
C GLY A 259 -2.81 -14.94 2.59
N SER A 260 -2.03 -15.31 3.63
CA SER A 260 -2.33 -16.49 4.45
C SER A 260 -3.62 -16.35 5.26
N GLY A 261 -3.97 -15.12 5.63
CA GLY A 261 -5.04 -14.79 6.58
C GLY A 261 -4.64 -14.95 8.05
N ILE A 262 -3.38 -15.32 8.34
CA ILE A 262 -2.86 -15.48 9.70
C ILE A 262 -2.08 -14.22 10.06
N VAL A 263 -2.70 -13.36 10.87
CA VAL A 263 -2.14 -12.09 11.34
C VAL A 263 -1.93 -12.16 12.85
N ILE A 264 -0.75 -11.74 13.31
CA ILE A 264 -0.40 -11.64 14.72
C ILE A 264 -0.22 -10.15 15.03
N LYS A 265 -1.04 -9.64 15.95
CA LYS A 265 -1.02 -8.23 16.38
C LYS A 265 -0.36 -8.16 17.74
N GLU A 266 0.92 -7.84 17.72
CA GLU A 266 1.81 -7.73 18.89
C GLU A 266 2.72 -6.51 18.71
N ASP A 267 3.56 -6.25 19.71
CA ASP A 267 4.51 -5.15 19.65
C ASP A 267 5.55 -5.40 18.54
N LEU A 268 5.92 -4.33 17.85
CA LEU A 268 6.78 -4.42 16.67
C LEU A 268 8.26 -4.41 17.07
N PRO A 269 9.19 -4.96 16.28
CA PRO A 269 10.62 -4.76 16.52
C PRO A 269 11.02 -3.30 16.27
N LEU A 270 11.81 -2.70 17.16
CA LEU A 270 12.19 -1.28 17.04
C LEU A 270 12.96 -0.99 15.74
N GLU A 271 13.89 -1.87 15.37
CA GLU A 271 14.65 -1.77 14.11
C GLU A 271 13.73 -1.77 12.87
N ALA A 272 12.67 -2.57 12.88
CA ALA A 272 11.69 -2.57 11.79
C ALA A 272 10.91 -1.24 11.73
N VAL A 273 10.58 -0.65 12.89
CA VAL A 273 9.95 0.68 12.97
C VAL A 273 10.90 1.76 12.45
N GLU A 274 12.18 1.73 12.80
CA GLU A 274 13.21 2.66 12.30
C GLU A 274 13.32 2.61 10.78
N ILE A 275 13.42 1.41 10.21
CA ILE A 275 13.49 1.22 8.75
C ILE A 275 12.21 1.73 8.08
N ALA A 276 11.04 1.47 8.66
CA ALA A 276 9.77 1.92 8.11
C ALA A 276 9.61 3.46 8.16
N LEU A 277 10.00 4.10 9.26
CA LEU A 277 10.01 5.56 9.39
C LEU A 277 10.99 6.18 8.39
N LYS A 278 12.21 5.63 8.26
CA LYS A 278 13.19 6.08 7.26
C LYS A 278 12.64 5.97 5.84
N THR A 279 12.00 4.84 5.53
CA THR A 279 11.39 4.58 4.22
C THR A 279 10.24 5.55 3.94
N TYR A 280 9.40 5.81 4.94
CA TYR A 280 8.32 6.79 4.85
C TYR A 280 8.85 8.22 4.64
N GLY A 281 9.93 8.63 5.32
CA GLY A 281 10.49 9.98 5.16
C GLY A 281 11.06 10.25 3.77
N LEU A 282 11.56 9.21 3.09
CA LEU A 282 12.16 9.31 1.77
C LEU A 282 11.16 9.13 0.62
N ILE A 283 10.18 8.24 0.78
CA ILE A 283 9.27 7.81 -0.31
C ILE A 283 7.80 8.10 0.01
N GLY A 284 7.44 8.12 1.29
CA GLY A 284 6.07 8.22 1.74
C GLY A 284 5.42 9.57 1.42
N LYS A 285 4.09 9.52 1.26
CA LYS A 285 3.25 10.71 1.18
C LYS A 285 2.20 10.68 2.27
N ALA A 286 0.95 10.38 1.93
CA ALA A 286 -0.14 10.31 2.90
C ALA A 286 0.05 9.18 3.94
N MET A 287 0.50 8.02 3.48
CA MET A 287 0.85 6.88 4.31
C MET A 287 1.80 5.94 3.54
N LEU A 288 2.42 5.00 4.24
CA LEU A 288 3.16 3.91 3.64
C LEU A 288 3.17 2.68 4.53
N GLY A 289 2.75 1.54 3.98
CA GLY A 289 3.03 0.23 4.55
C GLY A 289 4.37 -0.29 4.04
N VAL A 290 5.20 -0.82 4.93
CA VAL A 290 6.51 -1.39 4.64
C VAL A 290 6.52 -2.84 5.10
N ASP A 291 6.74 -3.76 4.15
CA ASP A 291 6.83 -5.19 4.40
C ASP A 291 8.29 -5.58 4.51
N MET A 292 8.64 -6.24 5.60
CA MET A 292 10.01 -6.68 5.86
C MET A 292 10.05 -8.15 6.26
N MET A 293 11.18 -8.78 5.95
CA MET A 293 11.54 -10.08 6.48
C MET A 293 12.85 -9.98 7.25
N ARG A 294 12.92 -10.68 8.37
CA ARG A 294 14.14 -10.82 9.17
C ARG A 294 14.98 -11.97 8.63
N ASP A 295 16.29 -11.78 8.50
CA ASP A 295 17.21 -12.87 8.15
C ASP A 295 17.76 -13.60 9.39
N ARG A 296 18.59 -14.62 9.18
CA ARG A 296 19.23 -15.42 10.25
C ARG A 296 20.21 -14.62 11.12
N GLU A 297 20.76 -13.54 10.61
CA GLU A 297 21.65 -12.64 11.35
C GLU A 297 20.84 -11.62 12.17
N GLY A 298 19.53 -11.61 11.98
CA GLY A 298 18.58 -10.78 12.70
C GLY A 298 18.27 -9.46 12.00
N LYS A 299 18.83 -9.21 10.81
CA LYS A 299 18.66 -7.97 10.05
C LYS A 299 17.36 -7.97 9.26
N PHE A 300 16.70 -6.81 9.20
CA PHE A 300 15.47 -6.62 8.42
C PHE A 300 15.76 -6.17 6.99
N TRP A 301 15.05 -6.79 6.05
CA TRP A 301 15.09 -6.46 4.63
C TRP A 301 13.69 -6.14 4.12
N ILE A 302 13.54 -4.99 3.46
CA ILE A 302 12.29 -4.58 2.81
C ILE A 302 12.02 -5.52 1.62
N ILE A 303 10.84 -6.11 1.57
CA ILE A 303 10.41 -7.00 0.48
C ILE A 303 9.33 -6.37 -0.40
N GLU A 304 8.59 -5.38 0.11
CA GLU A 304 7.53 -4.64 -0.59
C GLU A 304 7.18 -3.35 0.18
N ILE A 305 6.69 -2.33 -0.53
CA ILE A 305 6.03 -1.17 0.06
C ILE A 305 4.63 -1.01 -0.53
N SER A 306 3.71 -0.42 0.22
CA SER A 306 2.33 -0.21 -0.22
C SER A 306 1.84 1.19 0.19
N PRO A 307 1.58 2.11 -0.74
CA PRO A 307 1.00 3.42 -0.41
C PRO A 307 -0.47 3.32 0.01
N PHE A 308 -1.14 2.22 -0.30
CA PHE A 308 -2.49 1.88 0.17
C PHE A 308 -2.48 0.54 0.86
N ILE A 309 -3.15 0.47 2.01
CA ILE A 309 -3.31 -0.78 2.75
C ILE A 309 -4.80 -1.10 2.89
N GLY A 310 -5.17 -2.33 2.57
CA GLY A 310 -6.49 -2.86 2.90
C GLY A 310 -6.50 -3.31 4.35
N VAL A 311 -7.49 -2.89 5.13
CA VAL A 311 -7.68 -3.34 6.51
C VAL A 311 -9.09 -3.84 6.74
N ILE A 312 -9.22 -4.77 7.67
CA ILE A 312 -10.50 -5.35 8.10
C ILE A 312 -11.01 -4.65 9.38
N THR A 313 -10.08 -4.18 10.22
CA THR A 313 -10.37 -3.59 11.53
C THR A 313 -9.49 -2.36 11.76
N PRO A 314 -9.91 -1.35 12.54
CA PRO A 314 -9.03 -0.23 12.91
C PRO A 314 -7.92 -0.67 13.88
N ILE A 315 -8.13 -1.76 14.62
CA ILE A 315 -7.09 -2.37 15.46
C ILE A 315 -6.01 -2.96 14.56
N GLN A 316 -4.84 -2.32 14.50
CA GLN A 316 -3.73 -2.79 13.66
C GLN A 316 -2.61 -3.45 14.46
N MET A 317 -2.42 -3.08 15.73
CA MET A 317 -1.41 -3.66 16.60
C MET A 317 -1.92 -3.80 18.04
N LYS A 318 -1.15 -4.49 18.88
CA LYS A 318 -1.38 -4.55 20.33
C LYS A 318 -0.03 -4.53 21.06
N VAL A 319 0.02 -3.93 22.24
CA VAL A 319 1.15 -4.03 23.17
C VAL A 319 0.62 -4.64 24.45
N ASP A 320 1.24 -5.70 24.96
CA ASP A 320 0.75 -6.44 26.15
C ASP A 320 -0.73 -6.79 26.07
N ASN A 321 -1.16 -7.21 24.87
CA ASN A 321 -2.53 -7.55 24.50
C ASN A 321 -3.54 -6.38 24.51
N VAL A 322 -3.09 -5.15 24.73
CA VAL A 322 -3.89 -3.93 24.66
C VAL A 322 -3.86 -3.36 23.22
N PRO A 323 -5.00 -3.21 22.54
CA PRO A 323 -5.09 -2.54 21.24
C PRO A 323 -4.66 -1.06 21.31
N GLY A 324 -3.91 -0.61 20.32
CA GLY A 324 -3.49 0.78 20.25
C GLY A 324 -2.59 1.07 19.06
N CYS A 325 -1.89 2.20 19.12
CA CYS A 325 -0.87 2.60 18.16
C CYS A 325 0.25 3.39 18.85
N TYR A 326 1.40 3.48 18.19
CA TYR A 326 2.46 4.39 18.61
C TYR A 326 2.29 5.76 17.96
N PHE A 327 2.50 6.81 18.74
CA PHE A 327 2.71 8.17 18.27
C PHE A 327 4.20 8.51 18.38
N LEU A 328 4.78 8.95 17.27
CA LEU A 328 6.15 9.45 17.23
C LEU A 328 6.17 10.90 17.71
N LEU A 329 6.94 11.16 18.77
CA LEU A 329 7.18 12.50 19.31
C LEU A 329 8.47 13.10 18.72
N GLU A 330 8.62 14.42 18.82
CA GLU A 330 9.76 15.17 18.26
C GLU A 330 11.13 14.78 18.85
N ASP A 331 11.13 14.22 20.06
CA ASP A 331 12.32 13.71 20.73
C ASP A 331 12.73 12.30 20.25
N GLY A 332 11.95 11.67 19.37
CA GLY A 332 12.13 10.31 18.89
C GLY A 332 11.49 9.23 19.77
N THR A 333 10.69 9.63 20.76
CA THR A 333 9.93 8.69 21.59
C THR A 333 8.72 8.15 20.83
N LEU A 334 8.54 6.83 20.84
CA LEU A 334 7.31 6.15 20.47
C LEU A 334 6.43 6.03 21.71
N GLU A 335 5.44 6.91 21.82
CA GLU A 335 4.43 6.89 22.88
C GLU A 335 3.28 5.95 22.49
N PHE A 336 3.08 4.88 23.24
CA PHE A 336 1.93 4.01 23.01
C PHE A 336 0.64 4.66 23.53
N LYS A 337 -0.40 4.69 22.70
CA LYS A 337 -1.75 5.12 23.10
C LYS A 337 -2.76 4.04 22.77
N LYS A 338 -3.78 3.89 23.63
CA LYS A 338 -4.88 2.91 23.48
C LYS A 338 -5.92 3.34 22.45
N ASP A 339 -5.48 4.09 21.45
CA ASP A 339 -6.30 4.66 20.39
C ASP A 339 -6.20 3.79 19.14
N ASN A 340 -7.34 3.59 18.45
CA ASN A 340 -7.39 2.77 17.25
C ASN A 340 -8.04 3.58 16.14
N TYR A 341 -7.33 3.71 15.02
CA TYR A 341 -7.76 4.53 13.89
C TYR A 341 -7.90 3.71 12.63
N TRP A 342 -8.79 4.13 11.73
CA TRP A 342 -8.75 3.66 10.35
C TRP A 342 -7.53 4.27 9.65
N PRO A 343 -6.60 3.46 9.10
CA PRO A 343 -5.43 3.99 8.40
C PRO A 343 -5.78 4.87 7.20
N GLN A 344 -6.92 4.60 6.56
CA GLN A 344 -7.50 5.42 5.49
C GLN A 344 -7.75 6.87 5.95
N GLU A 345 -8.25 7.06 7.17
CA GLU A 345 -8.54 8.38 7.72
C GLU A 345 -7.25 9.12 8.11
N LEU A 346 -6.27 8.42 8.70
CA LEU A 346 -4.94 8.97 8.97
C LEU A 346 -4.25 9.44 7.67
N ALA A 347 -4.34 8.64 6.60
CA ALA A 347 -3.82 9.03 5.29
C ALA A 347 -4.49 10.29 4.75
N MET A 348 -5.82 10.43 4.95
CA MET A 348 -6.56 11.63 4.53
C MET A 348 -6.12 12.87 5.29
N LYS A 349 -5.98 12.77 6.63
CA LYS A 349 -5.44 13.86 7.47
C LYS A 349 -4.08 14.32 6.95
N ASN A 350 -3.14 13.40 6.76
CA ASN A 350 -1.80 13.73 6.31
C ASN A 350 -1.79 14.36 4.91
N PHE A 351 -2.63 13.86 4.01
CA PHE A 351 -2.78 14.45 2.67
C PHE A 351 -3.29 15.89 2.76
N LEU A 352 -4.35 16.14 3.52
CA LEU A 352 -4.94 17.47 3.64
C LEU A 352 -4.00 18.45 4.33
N GLU A 353 -3.36 18.04 5.42
CA GLU A 353 -2.38 18.87 6.12
C GLU A 353 -1.24 19.26 5.19
N ARG A 354 -0.63 18.31 4.47
CA ARG A 354 0.47 18.59 3.56
C ARG A 354 0.07 19.43 2.34
N ASN A 355 -1.14 19.27 1.83
CA ASN A 355 -1.53 19.91 0.57
C ASN A 355 -2.32 21.21 0.77
N TYR A 356 -2.85 21.46 1.96
CA TYR A 356 -3.65 22.64 2.24
C TYR A 356 -3.15 23.43 3.44
N LEU A 357 -2.56 22.83 4.48
CA LEU A 357 -2.29 23.55 5.73
C LEU A 357 -0.81 23.91 5.92
N LEU A 358 0.10 23.00 5.60
CA LEU A 358 1.53 23.12 5.88
C LEU A 358 2.36 23.13 4.58
N PRO A 359 3.39 23.99 4.47
CA PRO A 359 4.44 23.84 3.47
C PRO A 359 5.12 22.46 3.58
N GLU A 360 5.45 21.83 2.45
CA GLU A 360 6.05 20.48 2.44
C GLU A 360 7.36 20.38 3.25
N ALA A 361 8.17 21.44 3.24
CA ALA A 361 9.42 21.50 4.00
C ALA A 361 9.18 21.47 5.52
N GLU A 362 8.18 22.22 5.98
CA GLU A 362 7.76 22.28 7.39
C GLU A 362 7.14 20.95 7.83
N TRP A 363 6.34 20.33 6.97
CA TRP A 363 5.80 19.00 7.25
C TRP A 363 6.93 17.94 7.34
N LYS A 364 7.91 17.93 6.42
CA LYS A 364 9.00 16.96 6.48
C LYS A 364 9.96 17.18 7.66
N SER A 365 10.24 18.43 8.04
CA SER A 365 11.12 18.75 9.17
C SER A 365 10.52 18.34 10.50
N ASN A 366 9.19 18.46 10.63
CA ASN A 366 8.49 18.21 11.88
C ASN A 366 8.25 16.71 12.16
N PHE A 367 8.26 15.85 11.14
CA PHE A 367 7.72 14.49 11.31
C PHE A 367 8.67 13.30 11.15
N VAL A 368 9.67 13.33 10.25
CA VAL A 368 10.33 12.05 9.88
C VAL A 368 11.85 12.13 9.76
N LEU A 369 12.40 13.17 9.14
CA LEU A 369 13.84 13.19 8.85
C LEU A 369 14.71 13.50 10.08
N SER A 370 14.29 14.45 10.93
CA SER A 370 15.02 14.85 12.14
C SER A 370 15.17 13.71 13.17
N VAL A 371 14.18 12.83 13.24
CA VAL A 371 14.19 11.68 14.16
C VAL A 371 15.08 10.55 13.66
N VAL A 372 15.05 10.25 12.35
CA VAL A 372 15.75 9.10 11.76
C VAL A 372 17.26 9.36 11.58
N SER A 373 17.70 10.60 11.38
CA SER A 373 19.12 10.87 11.10
C SER A 373 19.98 11.09 12.36
N GLU A 374 19.40 11.37 13.53
CA GLU A 374 20.19 11.90 14.67
C GLU A 374 19.86 11.31 16.05
N LYS A 375 18.72 10.62 16.25
CA LYS A 375 18.29 10.13 17.58
C LYS A 375 17.94 8.63 17.54
N LYS A 376 18.38 7.87 18.55
CA LYS A 376 17.92 6.47 18.74
C LYS A 376 16.46 6.49 19.20
N LEU A 377 15.59 5.74 18.53
CA LEU A 377 14.20 5.60 18.97
C LEU A 377 14.14 5.00 20.38
N LYS A 378 13.16 5.44 21.18
CA LYS A 378 12.90 4.90 22.51
C LYS A 378 11.41 4.66 22.67
N ARG A 379 11.02 3.67 23.48
CA ARG A 379 9.61 3.44 23.83
C ARG A 379 9.27 4.11 25.13
N ASN A 380 8.09 4.69 25.18
CA ASN A 380 7.46 5.07 26.44
C ASN A 380 6.09 4.41 26.53
N PHE A 381 5.93 3.55 27.54
CA PHE A 381 4.67 2.95 27.91
C PHE A 381 4.09 3.79 29.03
N LYS A 382 3.34 4.85 28.70
CA LYS A 382 2.45 5.46 29.70
C LYS A 382 1.24 4.55 29.86
N GLY A 383 1.15 3.90 31.02
CA GLY A 383 0.12 2.92 31.38
C GLY A 383 -1.30 3.47 31.34
#